data_AF-A0A2D5PMM2-F1
#
_entry.id   AF-A0A2D5PMM2-F1
#
_cell.length_a   1.000
_cell.length_b   1.000
_cell.length_c   1.000
_cell.angle_alpha   90.00
_cell.angle_beta   90.00
_cell.angle_gamma   90.00
#
_symmetry.space_group_name_H-M   'P 1'
#
loop_
_entity.id
_entity.type
_entity.pdbx_description
1 polymer ?
#
loop_
_entity_poly.entity_id
_entity_poly.type
_entity_poly.pdbx_seq_one_letter_code
_entity_poly.pdbx_strand_id
1 'polypeptide(L)'
;MARTSERIGKSGEYMTAALLSLESDTVSIIPHGSTSDIVFEIDNVIYKCQVKTKTKERANISKHTGHKYDKGWQFDLRRGKTVKDRKYKEGSIDLYALYCAPHQTIIFLPATRKFTKITFTDEEMQTVNSHESFKEAMSQIKKPTN
;
A
#
# COMPACT_ATOMS: atom_id res chain seq x y z
N MET A 1 0.45 11.98 21.68
CA MET A 1 0.74 12.97 20.61
C MET A 1 0.78 12.24 19.29
N ALA A 2 -0.04 12.62 18.33
CA ALA A 2 0.03 12.02 16.99
C ALA A 2 1.40 12.36 16.37
N ARG A 3 2.23 11.34 16.14
CA ARG A 3 3.58 11.54 15.59
C ARG A 3 3.45 12.06 14.15
N THR A 4 4.34 12.94 13.68
CA THR A 4 4.33 13.46 12.29
C THR A 4 4.23 12.35 11.24
N SER A 5 4.80 11.17 11.52
CA SER A 5 4.68 9.97 10.69
C SER A 5 3.26 9.40 10.57
N GLU A 6 2.43 9.54 11.60
CA GLU A 6 1.03 9.07 11.59
C GLU A 6 0.17 9.96 10.70
N ARG A 7 0.42 11.28 10.68
CA ARG A 7 -0.26 12.20 9.76
C ARG A 7 0.02 11.87 8.30
N ILE A 8 1.26 11.50 7.98
CA ILE A 8 1.66 11.07 6.63
C ILE A 8 0.92 9.78 6.24
N GLY A 9 0.89 8.78 7.13
CA GLY A 9 0.14 7.54 6.87
C GLY A 9 -1.33 7.81 6.63
N LYS A 10 -1.94 8.60 7.51
CA LYS A 10 -3.36 8.99 7.44
C LYS A 10 -3.70 9.76 6.16
N SER A 11 -2.81 10.63 5.69
CA SER A 11 -2.97 11.28 4.38
C SER A 11 -3.06 10.27 3.25
N GLY A 12 -2.24 9.22 3.27
CA GLY A 12 -2.33 8.16 2.27
C GLY A 12 -3.62 7.36 2.36
N GLU A 13 -4.11 7.11 3.57
CA GLU A 13 -5.39 6.44 3.81
C GLU A 13 -6.55 7.22 3.18
N TYR A 14 -6.63 8.54 3.42
CA TYR A 14 -7.67 9.37 2.80
C TYR A 14 -7.55 9.44 1.27
N MET A 15 -6.34 9.57 0.72
CA MET A 15 -6.15 9.58 -0.74
C MET A 15 -6.55 8.25 -1.37
N THR A 16 -6.21 7.13 -0.72
CA THR A 16 -6.59 5.79 -1.18
C THR A 16 -8.10 5.60 -1.10
N ALA A 17 -8.72 6.04 -0.01
CA ALA A 17 -10.17 5.97 0.16
C ALA A 17 -10.89 6.78 -0.92
N ALA A 18 -10.42 8.00 -1.23
CA ALA A 18 -11.00 8.83 -2.28
C ALA A 18 -10.96 8.15 -3.66
N LEU A 19 -9.86 7.47 -4.00
CA LEU A 19 -9.78 6.70 -5.25
C LEU A 19 -10.74 5.50 -5.23
N LEU A 20 -10.75 4.73 -4.13
CA LEU A 20 -11.61 3.56 -4.01
C LEU A 20 -13.10 3.92 -4.08
N SER A 21 -13.50 5.11 -3.61
CA SER A 21 -14.88 5.60 -3.69
C SER A 21 -15.37 5.84 -5.12
N LEU A 22 -14.48 5.83 -6.12
CA LEU A 22 -14.88 5.87 -7.53
C LEU A 22 -15.26 4.49 -8.08
N GLU A 23 -14.87 3.42 -7.40
CA GLU A 23 -15.00 2.04 -7.87
C GLU A 23 -15.80 1.15 -6.89
N SER A 24 -16.25 1.71 -5.76
CA SER A 24 -16.89 0.99 -4.65
C SER A 24 -18.02 1.81 -4.04
N ASP A 25 -19.14 1.14 -3.75
CA ASP A 25 -20.33 1.78 -3.15
C ASP A 25 -20.09 2.19 -1.69
N THR A 26 -19.22 1.45 -0.99
CA THR A 26 -18.91 1.68 0.42
C THR A 26 -17.41 1.65 0.66
N VAL A 27 -16.85 2.73 1.21
CA VAL A 27 -15.45 2.81 1.65
C VAL A 27 -15.38 3.33 3.07
N SER A 28 -14.68 2.60 3.94
CA SER A 28 -14.52 2.96 5.36
C SER A 28 -13.06 2.89 5.78
N ILE A 29 -12.55 4.00 6.33
CA ILE A 29 -11.22 4.06 6.96
C ILE A 29 -11.35 3.54 8.39
N ILE A 30 -10.56 2.52 8.71
CA ILE A 30 -10.63 1.85 10.01
C ILE A 30 -9.79 2.62 11.04
N PRO A 31 -10.24 2.74 12.30
CA PRO A 31 -9.43 3.31 13.36
C PRO A 31 -8.05 2.64 13.53
N HIS A 32 -7.09 3.42 14.03
CA HIS A 32 -5.73 2.97 14.25
C HIS A 32 -5.64 1.69 15.10
N GLY A 33 -4.72 0.80 14.73
CA GLY A 33 -4.48 -0.46 15.43
C GLY A 33 -5.10 -1.69 14.76
N SER A 34 -5.94 -1.48 13.75
CA SER A 34 -6.43 -2.55 12.88
C SER A 34 -5.31 -3.19 12.04
N THR A 35 -5.59 -4.36 11.46
CA THR A 35 -4.68 -5.05 10.54
C THR A 35 -4.78 -4.50 9.11
N SER A 36 -5.92 -3.91 8.74
CA SER A 36 -6.12 -3.16 7.50
C SER A 36 -6.47 -1.71 7.83
N ASP A 37 -6.10 -0.79 6.94
CA ASP A 37 -6.38 0.63 7.13
C ASP A 37 -7.73 1.02 6.50
N ILE A 38 -8.15 0.32 5.44
CA ILE A 38 -9.41 0.58 4.72
C ILE A 38 -10.15 -0.73 4.51
N VAL A 39 -11.48 -0.68 4.61
CA VAL A 39 -12.39 -1.70 4.12
C VAL A 39 -13.30 -1.08 3.06
N PHE A 40 -13.52 -1.81 1.97
CA PHE A 40 -14.40 -1.37 0.89
C PHE A 40 -15.19 -2.55 0.31
N GLU A 41 -16.27 -2.25 -0.42
CA GLU A 41 -17.20 -3.25 -0.94
C GLU A 41 -17.39 -3.14 -2.46
N ILE A 42 -17.24 -4.27 -3.16
CA ILE A 42 -17.53 -4.37 -4.60
C ILE A 42 -18.32 -5.66 -4.83
N ASP A 43 -19.43 -5.58 -5.55
CA ASP A 43 -20.30 -6.73 -5.85
C ASP A 43 -20.71 -7.55 -4.61
N ASN A 44 -21.02 -6.88 -3.49
CA ASN A 44 -21.31 -7.49 -2.18
C ASN A 44 -20.14 -8.26 -1.53
N VAL A 45 -18.92 -8.06 -2.01
CA VAL A 45 -17.70 -8.65 -1.43
C VAL A 45 -16.91 -7.57 -0.70
N ILE A 46 -16.60 -7.83 0.58
CA ILE A 46 -15.82 -6.93 1.42
C ILE A 46 -14.33 -7.22 1.24
N TYR A 47 -13.57 -6.19 0.91
CA TYR A 47 -12.12 -6.23 0.72
C TYR A 47 -11.40 -5.39 1.77
N LYS A 48 -10.26 -5.90 2.24
CA LYS A 48 -9.38 -5.25 3.22
C LYS A 48 -8.12 -4.73 2.55
N CYS A 49 -7.91 -3.42 2.60
CA CYS A 49 -6.75 -2.75 2.04
C CYS A 49 -5.82 -2.24 3.12
N GLN A 50 -4.52 -2.52 2.97
CA GLN A 50 -3.46 -1.92 3.77
C GLN A 50 -2.72 -0.86 2.95
N VAL A 51 -2.65 0.35 3.48
CA VAL A 51 -1.93 1.47 2.87
C VAL A 51 -0.49 1.52 3.36
N LYS A 52 0.44 1.82 2.46
CA LYS A 52 1.85 2.10 2.74
C LYS A 52 2.23 3.41 2.06
N THR A 53 2.52 4.44 2.84
CA THR A 53 2.84 5.77 2.30
C THR A 53 4.34 6.05 2.26
N LYS A 54 4.80 6.73 1.21
CA LYS A 54 6.15 7.28 1.06
C LYS A 54 6.11 8.76 0.69
N THR A 55 7.00 9.52 1.33
CA THR A 55 7.23 10.95 1.06
C THR A 55 8.63 11.23 0.53
N LYS A 56 9.49 10.20 0.47
CA LYS A 56 10.85 10.31 -0.05
C LYS A 56 11.34 8.99 -0.60
N GLU A 57 12.11 9.09 -1.67
CA GLU A 57 12.91 8.00 -2.19
C GLU A 57 13.99 7.55 -1.19
N ARG A 58 14.50 6.35 -1.43
CA ARG A 58 15.66 5.80 -0.73
C ARG A 58 16.66 5.27 -1.74
N ALA A 59 17.94 5.41 -1.41
CA ALA A 59 19.02 4.70 -2.06
C ALA A 59 19.64 3.74 -1.06
N ASN A 60 20.02 2.55 -1.53
CA ASN A 60 20.91 1.69 -0.76
C ASN A 60 22.32 2.28 -0.81
N ILE A 61 23.06 2.15 0.28
CA ILE A 61 24.44 2.62 0.37
C ILE A 61 25.31 1.40 0.61
N SER A 62 26.28 1.20 -0.28
CA SER A 62 27.29 0.16 -0.11
C SER A 62 28.08 0.44 1.17
N LYS A 63 28.09 -0.52 2.09
CA LYS A 63 28.86 -0.40 3.34
C LYS A 63 30.38 -0.38 3.10
N HIS A 64 30.81 -0.94 1.97
CA HIS A 64 32.23 -1.09 1.66
C HIS A 64 32.77 0.13 0.91
N THR A 65 31.98 0.67 -0.02
CA THR A 65 32.44 1.73 -0.93
C THR A 65 31.76 3.08 -0.71
N GLY A 66 30.71 3.13 0.12
CA GLY A 66 29.88 4.33 0.30
C GLY A 66 29.02 4.71 -0.92
N HIS A 67 29.14 3.98 -2.04
CA HIS A 67 28.39 4.26 -3.25
C HIS A 67 26.89 3.99 -3.06
N LYS A 68 26.08 4.93 -3.56
CA LYS A 68 24.62 4.78 -3.62
C LYS A 68 24.24 3.93 -4.82
N TYR A 69 23.39 2.95 -4.62
CA TYR A 69 22.81 2.09 -5.66
C TYR A 69 21.33 1.80 -5.33
N ASP A 70 20.55 1.30 -6.30
CA ASP A 70 19.11 1.03 -6.16
C ASP A 70 18.30 2.20 -5.58
N LYS A 71 18.43 3.37 -6.22
CA LYS A 71 17.63 4.55 -5.87
C LYS A 71 16.19 4.35 -6.35
N GLY A 72 15.22 4.52 -5.44
CA GLY A 72 13.80 4.48 -5.79
C GLY A 72 12.85 4.51 -4.60
N TRP A 73 11.58 4.28 -4.90
CA TRP A 73 10.46 4.29 -3.96
C TRP A 73 10.31 2.93 -3.29
N GLN A 74 11.02 2.74 -2.17
CA GLN A 74 11.04 1.48 -1.45
C GLN A 74 9.90 1.36 -0.43
N PHE A 75 8.97 0.43 -0.63
CA PHE A 75 7.87 0.10 0.28
C PHE A 75 8.20 -1.16 1.10
N ASP A 76 7.93 -1.12 2.42
CA ASP A 76 8.03 -2.31 3.31
C ASP A 76 6.60 -2.84 3.50
N LEU A 77 6.33 -4.02 2.96
CA LEU A 77 5.00 -4.65 2.98
C LEU A 77 4.71 -5.37 4.29
N ARG A 78 5.62 -5.31 5.26
CA ARG A 78 5.41 -5.88 6.58
C ARG A 78 4.63 -4.92 7.49
N ARG A 79 4.11 -5.45 8.59
CA ARG A 79 3.57 -4.68 9.70
C ARG A 79 4.66 -3.84 10.37
N GLY A 80 4.22 -2.88 11.18
CA GLY A 80 5.08 -1.97 11.94
C GLY A 80 6.16 -2.70 12.74
N LYS A 81 7.27 -2.02 13.01
CA LYS A 81 8.44 -2.59 13.70
C LYS A 81 8.16 -3.04 15.14
N THR A 82 7.12 -2.51 15.76
CA THR A 82 6.73 -2.79 17.16
C THR A 82 5.93 -4.09 17.31
N VAL A 83 5.48 -4.70 16.21
CA VAL A 83 4.72 -5.95 16.25
C VAL A 83 5.67 -7.15 16.23
N LYS A 84 5.44 -8.13 17.13
CA LYS A 84 6.25 -9.36 17.23
C LYS A 84 6.28 -10.15 15.93
N ASP A 85 5.12 -10.40 15.34
CA ASP A 85 5.00 -10.95 13.98
C ASP A 85 4.71 -9.82 13.00
N ARG A 86 5.70 -9.56 12.14
CA ARG A 86 5.62 -8.49 11.15
C ARG A 86 5.02 -8.96 9.82
N LYS A 87 4.74 -10.25 9.65
CA LYS A 87 4.03 -10.74 8.46
C LYS A 87 2.53 -10.55 8.65
N TYR A 88 1.86 -10.27 7.55
CA TYR A 88 0.40 -10.36 7.50
C TYR A 88 0.02 -11.84 7.46
N LYS A 89 -0.98 -12.23 8.27
CA LYS A 89 -1.53 -13.58 8.21
C LYS A 89 -2.33 -13.74 6.92
N GLU A 90 -2.44 -14.96 6.42
CA GLU A 90 -3.30 -15.25 5.27
C GLU A 90 -4.73 -14.76 5.53
N GLY A 91 -5.32 -14.12 4.52
CA GLY A 91 -6.65 -13.52 4.62
C GLY A 91 -6.76 -12.31 5.57
N SER A 92 -5.68 -11.81 6.17
CA SER A 92 -5.77 -10.63 7.07
C SER A 92 -5.90 -9.31 6.31
N ILE A 93 -5.41 -9.27 5.07
CA ILE A 93 -5.55 -8.19 4.10
C ILE A 93 -5.66 -8.83 2.71
N ASP A 94 -6.34 -8.15 1.79
CA ASP A 94 -6.55 -8.62 0.42
C ASP A 94 -5.69 -7.83 -0.58
N LEU A 95 -5.41 -6.56 -0.25
CA LEU A 95 -4.74 -5.61 -1.12
C LEU A 95 -3.75 -4.74 -0.34
N TYR A 96 -2.66 -4.34 -1.00
CA TYR A 96 -1.83 -3.22 -0.60
C TYR A 96 -2.11 -2.02 -1.50
N ALA A 97 -2.15 -0.83 -0.91
CA ALA A 97 -2.11 0.44 -1.64
C ALA A 97 -0.80 1.18 -1.31
N LEU A 98 0.06 1.32 -2.31
CA LEU A 98 1.38 1.92 -2.18
C LEU A 98 1.34 3.37 -2.65
N TYR A 99 1.14 4.28 -1.70
CA TYR A 99 0.96 5.70 -1.99
C TYR A 99 2.29 6.45 -2.01
N CYS A 100 2.61 7.08 -3.13
CA CYS A 100 3.68 8.07 -3.26
C CYS A 100 3.09 9.47 -3.16
N ALA A 101 3.36 10.15 -2.05
CA ALA A 101 2.78 11.47 -1.81
C ALA A 101 3.26 12.54 -2.81
N PRO A 102 4.55 12.62 -3.18
CA PRO A 102 5.02 13.64 -4.12
C PRO A 102 4.41 13.54 -5.52
N HIS A 103 4.16 12.33 -6.00
CA HIS A 103 3.55 12.10 -7.33
C HIS A 103 2.03 11.93 -7.27
N GLN A 104 1.47 11.87 -6.07
CA GLN A 104 0.07 11.54 -5.80
C GLN A 104 -0.41 10.20 -6.41
N THR A 105 0.53 9.30 -6.73
CA THR A 105 0.26 8.00 -7.36
C THR A 105 0.02 6.92 -6.32
N ILE A 106 -0.94 6.04 -6.58
CA ILE A 106 -1.19 4.82 -5.79
C ILE A 106 -0.98 3.60 -6.69
N ILE A 107 -0.05 2.72 -6.29
CA ILE A 107 0.09 1.40 -6.91
C ILE A 107 -0.60 0.37 -6.04
N PHE A 108 -1.51 -0.39 -6.63
CA PHE A 108 -2.22 -1.46 -5.95
C PHE A 108 -1.56 -2.81 -6.23
N LEU A 109 -1.47 -3.65 -5.20
CA LEU A 109 -0.92 -5.01 -5.30
C LEU A 109 -1.80 -5.99 -4.53
N PRO A 110 -2.03 -7.21 -5.04
CA PRO A 110 -2.70 -8.24 -4.25
C PRO A 110 -1.84 -8.67 -3.07
N ALA A 111 -2.47 -8.98 -1.93
CA ALA A 111 -1.79 -9.42 -0.72
C ALA A 111 -1.24 -10.86 -0.78
N THR A 112 -1.35 -11.53 -1.93
CA THR A 112 -0.81 -12.88 -2.19
C THR A 112 0.71 -12.90 -2.41
N ARG A 113 1.34 -11.74 -2.56
CA ARG A 113 2.78 -11.61 -2.85
C ARG A 113 3.63 -12.04 -1.65
N LYS A 114 4.69 -12.82 -1.92
CA LYS A 114 5.60 -13.38 -0.89
C LYS A 114 6.76 -12.46 -0.50
N PHE A 115 6.99 -11.37 -1.23
CA PHE A 115 8.09 -10.44 -0.92
C PHE A 115 7.73 -9.49 0.22
N THR A 116 8.74 -9.12 1.00
CA THR A 116 8.56 -8.22 2.17
C THR A 116 8.80 -6.75 1.83
N LYS A 117 9.39 -6.48 0.67
CA LYS A 117 9.68 -5.15 0.16
C LYS A 117 9.53 -5.13 -1.35
N ILE A 118 9.21 -3.95 -1.86
CA ILE A 118 9.19 -3.66 -3.29
C ILE A 118 9.75 -2.27 -3.51
N THR A 119 10.39 -2.05 -4.66
CA THR A 119 10.99 -0.79 -5.06
C THR A 119 10.49 -0.46 -6.46
N PHE A 120 10.09 0.80 -6.65
CA PHE A 120 9.78 1.34 -7.97
C PHE A 120 10.78 2.45 -8.32
N THR A 121 11.10 2.62 -9.59
CA THR A 121 11.85 3.79 -10.07
C THR A 121 10.97 5.04 -9.97
N ASP A 122 11.60 6.21 -10.13
CA ASP A 122 10.84 7.45 -10.14
C ASP A 122 9.95 7.56 -11.39
N GLU A 123 10.45 7.12 -12.56
CA GLU A 123 9.65 7.10 -13.79
C GLU A 123 8.43 6.18 -13.67
N GLU A 124 8.58 5.00 -13.05
CA GLU A 124 7.45 4.09 -12.80
C GLU A 124 6.37 4.78 -11.95
N MET A 125 6.75 5.46 -10.87
CA MET A 125 5.76 6.12 -10.01
C MET A 125 5.08 7.33 -10.67
N GLN A 126 5.73 8.00 -11.62
CA GLN A 126 5.13 9.12 -12.35
C GLN A 126 4.17 8.67 -13.46
N THR A 127 4.41 7.49 -14.04
CA THR A 127 3.69 7.02 -15.24
C THR A 127 2.54 6.07 -14.93
N VAL A 128 2.55 5.41 -13.77
CA VAL A 128 1.49 4.45 -13.40
C VAL A 128 0.12 5.13 -13.29
N ASN A 129 -0.86 4.56 -13.98
CA ASN A 129 -2.27 4.86 -13.78
C ASN A 129 -2.82 4.11 -12.56
N SER A 130 -3.24 4.85 -11.53
CA SER A 130 -3.70 4.25 -10.27
C SER A 130 -4.99 3.43 -10.42
N HIS A 131 -5.90 3.81 -11.34
CA HIS A 131 -7.13 3.06 -11.61
C HIS A 131 -6.85 1.75 -12.34
N GLU A 132 -5.94 1.76 -13.32
CA GLU A 132 -5.55 0.54 -14.03
C GLU A 132 -4.83 -0.43 -13.08
N SER A 133 -3.92 0.09 -12.26
CA SER A 133 -3.25 -0.70 -11.22
C SER A 133 -4.25 -1.32 -10.24
N PHE A 134 -5.30 -0.59 -9.86
CA PHE A 134 -6.37 -1.14 -9.03
C PHE A 134 -7.08 -2.31 -9.71
N LYS A 135 -7.55 -2.12 -10.95
CA LYS A 135 -8.26 -3.16 -11.72
C LYS A 135 -7.39 -4.40 -11.92
N GLU A 136 -6.10 -4.21 -12.24
CA GLU A 136 -5.15 -5.30 -12.38
C GLU A 136 -4.99 -6.09 -11.07
N ALA A 137 -4.82 -5.38 -9.94
CA ALA A 137 -4.68 -6.02 -8.64
C ALA A 137 -5.96 -6.77 -8.24
N MET A 138 -7.14 -6.21 -8.48
CA MET A 138 -8.43 -6.85 -8.20
C MET A 138 -8.63 -8.13 -9.03
N SER A 139 -8.21 -8.13 -10.31
CA SER A 139 -8.29 -9.33 -11.17
C SER A 139 -7.44 -10.51 -10.65
N GLN A 140 -6.41 -10.23 -9.85
CA GLN A 140 -5.52 -11.23 -9.26
C GLN A 140 -6.03 -11.76 -7.91
N ILE A 141 -7.03 -11.10 -7.31
CA ILE A 141 -7.68 -11.57 -6.10
C ILE A 141 -8.75 -12.58 -6.52
N LYS A 142 -8.58 -13.84 -6.12
CA LYS A 142 -9.58 -14.87 -6.37
C LYS A 142 -10.89 -14.46 -5.70
N LYS A 143 -11.97 -14.32 -6.47
CA LYS A 143 -13.32 -14.19 -5.90
C LYS A 143 -13.57 -15.45 -5.06
N PRO A 144 -14.04 -15.35 -3.80
CA PRO A 144 -14.59 -16.52 -3.13
C PRO A 144 -15.78 -16.98 -3.98
N THR A 145 -15.64 -18.13 -4.64
CA THR A 145 -16.78 -18.85 -5.20
C THR A 145 -17.66 -19.26 -4.04
N ASN A 146 -18.87 -18.71 -3.98
CA ASN A 146 -19.95 -19.21 -3.13
C ASN A 146 -20.27 -20.67 -3.48
#